data_AF-A0A964R671-F1
#
_entry.id   AF-A0A964R671-F1
#
_cell.length_a   1.000
_cell.length_b   1.000
_cell.length_c   1.000
_cell.angle_alpha   90.00
_cell.angle_beta   90.00
_cell.angle_gamma   90.00
#
_symmetry.space_group_name_H-M   'P 1'
#
loop_
_entity.id
_entity.type
_entity.pdbx_description
1 polymer ?
#
loop_
_entity_poly.entity_id
_entity_poly.type
_entity_poly.pdbx_seq_one_letter_code
_entity_poly.pdbx_strand_id
1 'polypeptide(L)'
;MIPTQGLRAMVPLVIGLAVGGLGVGLFQHSTPGMAGTPEAQIQHLETELQQARTRIAALEETRPRSSRTPAQTAYDRGRDIAQRLREGRTVSSDDLFRAAQPLLRDMAPLFERIADQKSKQQADSLIGELARKYDLNPNQQESLQKWFSEKSRADRKKWNDLISSDDTTYLQLVKSMRNDRTDEGLDPVMEGLLTGPQLEAFKAERLEERSQRVQQYADMQVQRINNLVQLDPAQTDQLFGIMAQSSPDYDASIRLEGATGEIAPANLHPRDALRSVLRPDQLAKYEAARERRLMEASQEMNKLGVELPADWDEFEFGP
;
A
#
# COMPACT_ATOMS: atom_id res chain seq x y z
N MET A 1 -3.61 1.58 -22.30
CA MET A 1 -3.88 1.65 -20.84
C MET A 1 -4.25 0.27 -20.32
N ILE A 2 -3.35 -0.40 -19.60
CA ILE A 2 -3.54 -1.75 -19.04
C ILE A 2 -3.35 -1.64 -17.52
N PRO A 3 -4.23 -2.23 -16.68
CA PRO A 3 -4.28 -1.90 -15.27
C PRO A 3 -3.13 -2.53 -14.47
N THR A 4 -2.46 -1.72 -13.65
CA THR A 4 -1.45 -2.06 -12.62
C THR A 4 -2.01 -2.85 -11.41
N GLN A 5 -3.12 -3.58 -11.58
CA GLN A 5 -3.99 -4.03 -10.48
C GLN A 5 -3.55 -5.28 -9.70
N GLY A 6 -2.62 -6.11 -10.19
CA GLY A 6 -2.38 -7.44 -9.60
C GLY A 6 -2.04 -7.51 -8.09
N LEU A 7 -1.13 -6.67 -7.59
CA LEU A 7 -0.77 -6.63 -6.16
C LEU A 7 -1.74 -5.75 -5.35
N ARG A 8 -2.21 -4.64 -5.94
CA ARG A 8 -3.19 -3.72 -5.33
C ARG A 8 -4.57 -4.36 -5.11
N ALA A 9 -4.95 -5.33 -5.93
CA ALA A 9 -6.21 -6.06 -5.78
C ALA A 9 -6.11 -7.20 -4.77
N MET A 10 -4.92 -7.73 -4.48
CA MET A 10 -4.76 -8.91 -3.62
C MET A 10 -4.74 -8.59 -2.13
N VAL A 11 -4.23 -7.44 -1.69
CA VAL A 11 -4.22 -7.09 -0.25
C VAL A 11 -5.60 -6.81 0.33
N PRO A 12 -6.51 -6.04 -0.31
CA PRO A 12 -7.89 -5.98 0.15
C PRO A 12 -8.61 -7.33 0.03
N LEU A 13 -8.12 -8.26 -0.80
CA LEU A 13 -8.65 -9.63 -0.93
C LEU A 13 -8.10 -10.58 0.15
N VAL A 14 -6.87 -10.40 0.63
CA VAL A 14 -6.28 -11.16 1.75
C VAL A 14 -6.72 -10.61 3.10
N ILE A 15 -6.91 -9.29 3.23
CA ILE A 15 -7.58 -8.68 4.38
C ILE A 15 -9.08 -8.98 4.33
N GLY A 16 -9.68 -8.95 3.14
CA GLY A 16 -11.04 -9.44 2.88
C GLY A 16 -11.20 -10.95 3.08
N LEU A 17 -10.15 -11.77 2.91
CA LEU A 17 -10.08 -13.20 3.24
C LEU A 17 -9.65 -13.44 4.68
N ALA A 18 -9.05 -12.48 5.38
CA ALA A 18 -8.89 -12.54 6.83
C ALA A 18 -10.25 -12.27 7.48
N VAL A 19 -11.00 -11.27 6.99
CA VAL A 19 -12.39 -11.01 7.38
C VAL A 19 -13.35 -12.12 6.90
N GLY A 20 -13.17 -12.65 5.69
CA GLY A 20 -13.98 -13.74 5.12
C GLY A 20 -13.58 -15.14 5.59
N GLY A 21 -12.31 -15.37 5.87
CA GLY A 21 -11.75 -16.61 6.43
C GLY A 21 -12.06 -16.77 7.92
N LEU A 22 -12.25 -15.66 8.66
CA LEU A 22 -12.92 -15.69 9.96
C LEU A 22 -14.38 -16.18 9.85
N GLY A 23 -15.05 -15.97 8.71
CA GLY A 23 -16.37 -16.54 8.41
C GLY A 23 -16.34 -18.03 8.07
N VAL A 24 -15.32 -18.51 7.34
CA VAL A 24 -15.20 -19.93 6.95
C VAL A 24 -14.66 -20.80 8.08
N GLY A 25 -13.76 -20.29 8.93
CA GLY A 25 -13.27 -21.00 10.12
C GLY A 25 -14.35 -21.29 11.16
N LEU A 26 -15.38 -20.43 11.25
CA LEU A 26 -16.57 -20.67 12.08
C LEU A 26 -17.55 -21.67 11.44
N PHE A 27 -17.51 -21.86 10.11
CA PHE A 27 -18.35 -22.83 9.39
C PHE A 27 -17.68 -24.21 9.19
N GLN A 28 -16.34 -24.32 9.29
CA GLN A 28 -15.62 -25.59 9.21
C GLN A 28 -15.37 -26.26 10.57
N HIS A 29 -15.69 -25.58 11.68
CA HIS A 29 -15.79 -26.17 13.01
C HIS A 29 -17.24 -26.39 13.49
N SER A 30 -18.24 -26.19 12.63
CA SER A 30 -19.49 -26.95 12.77
C SER A 30 -19.22 -28.38 12.31
N THR A 31 -18.77 -29.21 13.22
CA THR A 31 -18.81 -30.66 13.03
C THR A 31 -20.22 -31.05 12.59
N PRO A 32 -20.41 -31.84 11.50
CA PRO A 32 -21.67 -32.54 11.34
C PRO A 32 -21.82 -33.40 12.59
N GLY A 33 -22.94 -33.24 13.31
CA GLY A 33 -23.15 -33.91 14.59
C GLY A 33 -22.87 -35.41 14.44
N MET A 34 -21.80 -35.89 15.08
CA MET A 34 -21.55 -37.32 15.19
C MET A 34 -22.74 -37.94 15.94
N ALA A 35 -23.34 -38.96 15.34
CA ALA A 35 -24.47 -39.67 15.93
C ALA A 35 -24.08 -40.26 17.30
N GLY A 36 -24.63 -39.67 18.36
CA GLY A 36 -24.40 -40.04 19.75
C GLY A 36 -25.14 -39.07 20.68
N THR A 37 -25.54 -39.52 21.87
CA THR A 37 -26.35 -38.70 22.77
C THR A 37 -25.57 -37.49 23.30
N PRO A 38 -26.25 -36.36 23.59
CA PRO A 38 -25.60 -35.12 24.04
C PRO A 38 -24.72 -35.31 25.29
N GLU A 39 -25.05 -36.24 26.18
CA GLU A 39 -24.25 -36.48 27.39
C GLU A 39 -22.88 -37.12 27.07
N ALA A 40 -22.80 -37.98 26.05
CA ALA A 40 -21.54 -38.60 25.64
C ALA A 40 -20.58 -37.58 25.01
N GLN A 41 -21.11 -36.56 24.33
CA GLN A 41 -20.33 -35.47 23.75
C GLN A 41 -19.76 -34.55 24.85
N ILE A 42 -20.56 -34.26 25.89
CA ILE A 42 -20.09 -33.45 27.03
C ILE A 42 -18.96 -34.16 27.78
N GLN A 43 -19.10 -35.48 28.03
CA GLN A 43 -18.05 -36.24 28.71
C GLN A 43 -16.76 -36.34 27.88
N HIS A 44 -16.87 -36.51 26.56
CA HIS A 44 -15.71 -36.51 25.67
C HIS A 44 -15.00 -35.16 25.69
N LEU A 45 -15.76 -34.07 25.59
CA LEU A 45 -15.23 -32.71 25.62
C LEU A 45 -14.60 -32.35 26.97
N GLU A 46 -15.21 -32.76 28.09
CA GLU A 46 -14.63 -32.58 29.42
C GLU A 46 -13.30 -33.33 29.55
N THR A 47 -13.23 -34.56 29.04
CA THR A 47 -12.01 -35.39 29.08
C THR A 47 -10.88 -34.76 28.24
N GLU A 48 -11.19 -34.25 27.05
CA GLU A 48 -10.23 -33.54 26.20
C GLU A 48 -9.78 -32.22 26.82
N LEU A 49 -10.69 -31.47 27.44
CA LEU A 49 -10.38 -30.21 28.12
C LEU A 49 -9.47 -30.45 29.33
N GLN A 50 -9.67 -31.55 30.04
CA GLN A 50 -8.84 -31.93 31.18
C GLN A 50 -7.45 -32.41 30.74
N GLN A 51 -7.34 -33.15 29.63
CA GLN A 51 -6.05 -33.52 29.02
C GLN A 51 -5.29 -32.32 28.43
N ALA A 52 -6.00 -31.35 27.87
CA ALA A 52 -5.40 -30.11 27.38
C ALA A 52 -4.86 -29.26 28.54
N ARG A 53 -5.62 -29.15 29.65
CA ARG A 53 -5.20 -28.43 30.85
C ARG A 53 -3.96 -29.05 31.50
N THR A 54 -3.88 -30.38 31.59
CA THR A 54 -2.69 -31.05 32.14
C THR A 54 -1.47 -30.89 31.24
N ARG A 55 -1.63 -30.89 29.91
CA ARG A 55 -0.54 -30.57 28.97
C ARG A 55 -0.07 -29.12 29.10
N ILE A 56 -0.97 -28.17 29.25
CA ILE A 56 -0.63 -26.75 29.46
C ILE A 56 0.13 -26.59 30.78
N ALA A 57 -0.36 -27.18 31.87
CA ALA A 57 0.31 -27.13 33.17
C ALA A 57 1.73 -27.75 33.14
N ALA A 58 1.91 -28.88 32.46
CA ALA A 58 3.23 -29.52 32.29
C ALA A 58 4.20 -28.68 31.43
N LEU A 59 3.69 -27.92 30.46
CA LEU A 59 4.47 -27.00 29.64
C LEU A 59 4.78 -25.67 30.35
N GLU A 60 3.96 -25.27 31.33
CA GLU A 60 4.19 -24.11 32.19
C GLU A 60 5.23 -24.39 33.28
N GLU A 61 5.27 -25.61 33.81
CA GLU A 61 6.22 -26.02 34.87
C GLU A 61 7.68 -26.13 34.37
N THR A 62 7.88 -26.26 33.05
CA THR A 62 9.20 -26.42 32.41
C THR A 62 9.83 -25.12 31.91
N ARG A 63 9.20 -23.95 32.08
CA ARG A 63 9.77 -22.66 31.64
C ARG A 63 10.38 -21.84 32.78
N PRO A 64 11.65 -21.42 32.69
CA PRO A 64 12.22 -20.51 33.68
C PRO A 64 11.50 -19.16 33.62
N ARG A 65 11.07 -18.67 34.80
CA ARG A 65 10.45 -17.35 35.01
C ARG A 65 11.40 -16.24 34.55
N SER A 66 11.21 -15.77 33.32
CA SER A 66 11.71 -14.46 32.88
C SER A 66 10.51 -13.56 32.61
N SER A 67 10.56 -12.38 33.22
CA SER A 67 9.52 -11.36 33.24
C SER A 67 9.40 -10.61 31.91
N ARG A 68 8.85 -11.27 30.89
CA ARG A 68 8.22 -10.62 29.74
C ARG A 68 6.87 -11.29 29.53
N THR A 69 5.83 -10.48 29.52
CA THR A 69 4.45 -10.87 29.18
C THR A 69 4.48 -11.87 28.01
N PRO A 70 3.83 -13.05 28.11
CA PRO A 70 3.96 -14.08 27.09
C PRO A 70 3.51 -13.47 25.76
N ALA A 71 4.40 -13.52 24.76
CA ALA A 71 4.08 -13.08 23.41
C ALA A 71 2.85 -13.88 22.93
N GLN A 72 1.71 -13.20 22.80
CA GLN A 72 0.48 -13.81 22.30
C GLN A 72 0.75 -14.44 20.94
N THR A 73 0.38 -15.71 20.78
CA THR A 73 0.58 -16.41 19.51
C THR A 73 -0.35 -15.81 18.44
N ALA A 74 -0.06 -16.05 17.16
CA ALA A 74 -0.93 -15.61 16.06
C ALA A 74 -2.39 -16.09 16.23
N TYR A 75 -2.55 -17.30 16.77
CA TYR A 75 -3.84 -17.89 17.10
C TYR A 75 -4.57 -17.13 18.21
N ASP A 76 -3.85 -16.74 19.27
CA ASP A 76 -4.42 -15.97 20.38
C ASP A 76 -4.88 -14.57 19.92
N ARG A 77 -4.08 -13.92 19.06
CA ARG A 77 -4.44 -12.62 18.45
C ARG A 77 -5.68 -12.73 17.57
N GLY A 78 -5.76 -13.74 16.71
CA GLY A 78 -6.94 -13.99 15.88
C GLY A 78 -8.20 -14.26 16.70
N ARG A 79 -8.07 -15.01 17.81
CA ARG A 79 -9.18 -15.29 18.73
C ARG A 79 -9.66 -14.03 19.46
N ASP A 80 -8.75 -13.18 19.93
CA ASP A 80 -9.07 -11.91 20.59
C ASP A 80 -9.80 -10.96 19.62
N ILE A 81 -9.31 -10.82 18.38
CA ILE A 81 -9.98 -10.05 17.32
C ILE A 81 -11.39 -10.59 17.06
N ALA A 82 -11.54 -11.91 16.89
CA ALA A 82 -12.84 -12.54 16.67
C ALA A 82 -13.79 -12.40 17.87
N GLN A 83 -13.25 -12.30 19.10
CA GLN A 83 -14.04 -12.05 20.30
C GLN A 83 -14.48 -10.58 20.35
N ARG A 84 -13.58 -9.62 20.11
CA ARG A 84 -13.91 -8.19 20.06
C ARG A 84 -15.00 -7.91 19.03
N LEU A 85 -14.87 -8.45 17.82
CA LEU A 85 -15.89 -8.31 16.78
C LEU A 85 -17.24 -8.94 17.19
N ARG A 86 -17.23 -10.12 17.82
CA ARG A 86 -18.46 -10.77 18.34
C ARG A 86 -19.14 -9.96 19.44
N GLU A 87 -18.36 -9.25 20.24
CA GLU A 87 -18.85 -8.38 21.31
C GLU A 87 -19.22 -6.97 20.80
N GLY A 88 -19.18 -6.73 19.48
CA GLY A 88 -19.50 -5.44 18.87
C GLY A 88 -18.42 -4.37 19.07
N ARG A 89 -17.21 -4.76 19.49
CA ARG A 89 -16.05 -3.87 19.66
C ARG A 89 -15.27 -3.76 18.35
N THR A 90 -14.77 -2.56 18.08
CA THR A 90 -13.93 -2.26 16.93
C THR A 90 -12.50 -2.80 17.10
N VAL A 91 -11.81 -3.01 15.98
CA VAL A 91 -10.43 -3.52 15.93
C VAL A 91 -9.59 -2.63 15.01
N SER A 92 -8.39 -2.27 15.43
CA SER A 92 -7.49 -1.46 14.59
C SER A 92 -7.08 -2.18 13.31
N SER A 93 -6.96 -1.43 12.21
CA SER A 93 -6.37 -1.91 10.96
C SER A 93 -4.98 -2.52 11.14
N ASP A 94 -4.17 -1.98 12.06
CA ASP A 94 -2.84 -2.51 12.37
C ASP A 94 -2.91 -3.82 13.16
N ASP A 95 -3.90 -4.01 14.03
CA ASP A 95 -4.11 -5.26 14.74
C ASP A 95 -4.55 -6.38 13.77
N LEU A 96 -5.43 -6.05 12.82
CA LEU A 96 -5.80 -6.95 11.72
C LEU A 96 -4.59 -7.32 10.86
N PHE A 97 -3.77 -6.33 10.48
CA PHE A 97 -2.55 -6.56 9.72
C PHE A 97 -1.58 -7.47 10.48
N ARG A 98 -1.33 -7.20 11.76
CA ARG A 98 -0.47 -8.02 12.63
C ARG A 98 -0.98 -9.44 12.80
N ALA A 99 -2.30 -9.64 12.83
CA ALA A 99 -2.89 -10.97 12.85
C ALA A 99 -2.72 -11.71 11.51
N ALA A 100 -2.74 -10.99 10.39
CA ALA A 100 -2.54 -11.53 9.05
C ALA A 100 -1.06 -11.73 8.66
N GLN A 101 -0.13 -11.02 9.30
CA GLN A 101 1.32 -11.07 9.01
C GLN A 101 1.90 -12.49 8.93
N PRO A 102 1.61 -13.43 9.86
CA PRO A 102 2.11 -14.80 9.76
C PRO A 102 1.65 -15.50 8.47
N LEU A 103 0.37 -15.36 8.11
CA LEU A 103 -0.16 -15.91 6.86
C LEU A 103 0.49 -15.25 5.64
N LEU A 104 0.71 -13.93 5.67
CA LEU A 104 1.40 -13.22 4.60
C LEU A 104 2.85 -13.71 4.43
N ARG A 105 3.55 -14.00 5.54
CA ARG A 105 4.91 -14.59 5.54
C ARG A 105 4.88 -16.02 4.99
N ASP A 106 3.93 -16.84 5.41
CA ASP A 106 3.79 -18.23 4.94
C ASP A 106 3.45 -18.30 3.44
N MET A 107 2.66 -17.35 2.94
CA MET A 107 2.27 -17.24 1.53
C MET A 107 3.27 -16.44 0.68
N ALA A 108 4.31 -15.83 1.28
CA ALA A 108 5.31 -15.05 0.57
C ALA A 108 5.90 -15.78 -0.65
N PRO A 109 6.30 -17.07 -0.57
CA PRO A 109 6.84 -17.78 -1.73
C PRO A 109 5.86 -17.90 -2.91
N LEU A 110 4.55 -17.96 -2.65
CA LEU A 110 3.54 -17.98 -3.70
C LEU A 110 3.41 -16.59 -4.34
N PHE A 111 3.33 -15.54 -3.52
CA PHE A 111 3.25 -14.17 -4.01
C PHE A 111 4.49 -13.78 -4.81
N GLU A 112 5.68 -14.21 -4.38
CA GLU A 112 6.92 -14.04 -5.11
C GLU A 112 6.87 -14.68 -6.50
N ARG A 113 6.34 -15.90 -6.63
CA ARG A 113 6.22 -16.57 -7.95
C ARG A 113 5.28 -15.81 -8.89
N ILE A 114 4.14 -15.33 -8.37
CA ILE A 114 3.17 -14.55 -9.14
C ILE A 114 3.78 -13.21 -9.55
N ALA A 115 4.44 -12.53 -8.62
CA ALA A 115 5.12 -11.27 -8.87
C ALA A 115 6.24 -11.43 -9.89
N ASP A 116 7.03 -12.51 -9.81
CA ASP A 116 8.10 -12.81 -10.77
C ASP A 116 7.58 -13.03 -12.18
N GLN A 117 6.53 -13.84 -12.32
CA GLN A 117 5.94 -14.10 -13.64
C GLN A 117 5.39 -12.81 -14.25
N LYS A 118 4.68 -12.01 -13.46
CA LYS A 118 4.11 -10.74 -13.92
C LYS A 118 5.20 -9.72 -14.24
N SER A 119 6.21 -9.59 -13.38
CA SER A 119 7.33 -8.68 -13.57
C SER A 119 8.11 -9.01 -14.84
N LYS A 120 8.34 -10.31 -15.12
CA LYS A 120 8.94 -10.77 -16.38
C LYS A 120 8.10 -10.38 -17.59
N GLN A 121 6.80 -10.68 -17.58
CA GLN A 121 5.91 -10.31 -18.70
C GLN A 121 5.89 -8.79 -18.97
N GLN A 122 5.87 -7.99 -17.91
CA GLN A 122 5.92 -6.53 -18.03
C GLN A 122 7.27 -6.06 -18.56
N ALA A 123 8.38 -6.61 -18.03
CA ALA A 123 9.73 -6.31 -18.49
C ALA A 123 9.91 -6.69 -19.97
N ASP A 124 9.54 -7.89 -20.38
CA ASP A 124 9.66 -8.37 -21.75
C ASP A 124 8.88 -7.47 -22.73
N SER A 125 7.67 -7.04 -22.34
CA SER A 125 6.86 -6.09 -23.13
C SER A 125 7.56 -4.73 -23.26
N LEU A 126 8.08 -4.18 -22.16
CA LEU A 126 8.76 -2.89 -22.15
C LEU A 126 10.07 -2.93 -22.93
N ILE A 127 10.87 -3.99 -22.75
CA ILE A 127 12.10 -4.23 -23.52
C ILE A 127 11.77 -4.33 -25.00
N GLY A 128 10.73 -5.07 -25.38
CA GLY A 128 10.31 -5.19 -26.79
C GLY A 128 9.81 -3.88 -27.40
N GLU A 129 9.19 -3.01 -26.60
CA GLU A 129 8.82 -1.66 -27.04
C GLU A 129 10.05 -0.77 -27.22
N LEU A 130 10.93 -0.69 -26.22
CA LEU A 130 12.16 0.10 -26.25
C LEU A 130 13.10 -0.37 -27.36
N ALA A 131 13.20 -1.68 -27.57
CA ALA A 131 14.02 -2.27 -28.62
C ALA A 131 13.57 -1.86 -30.01
N ARG A 132 12.25 -1.82 -30.26
CA ARG A 132 11.70 -1.36 -31.53
C ARG A 132 11.82 0.15 -31.71
N LYS A 133 11.69 0.90 -30.62
CA LYS A 133 11.65 2.36 -30.64
C LYS A 133 13.02 3.00 -30.80
N TYR A 134 14.03 2.41 -30.18
CA TYR A 134 15.40 2.92 -30.15
C TYR A 134 16.39 1.97 -30.83
N ASP A 135 15.91 1.02 -31.65
CA ASP A 135 16.73 0.04 -32.37
C ASP A 135 17.79 -0.65 -31.50
N LEU A 136 17.38 -1.14 -30.32
CA LEU A 136 18.31 -1.73 -29.37
C LEU A 136 18.88 -3.05 -29.90
N ASN A 137 20.20 -3.18 -29.85
CA ASN A 137 20.90 -4.40 -30.22
C ASN A 137 20.76 -5.50 -29.14
N PRO A 138 21.11 -6.76 -29.43
CA PRO A 138 20.97 -7.86 -28.48
C PRO A 138 21.68 -7.65 -27.14
N ASN A 139 22.86 -7.00 -27.14
CA ASN A 139 23.61 -6.73 -25.91
C ASN A 139 22.91 -5.68 -25.04
N GLN A 140 22.30 -4.65 -25.66
CA GLN A 140 21.51 -3.64 -24.95
C GLN A 140 20.23 -4.24 -24.37
N GLN A 141 19.55 -5.11 -25.12
CA GLN A 141 18.37 -5.83 -24.63
C GLN A 141 18.72 -6.75 -23.45
N GLU A 142 19.86 -7.44 -23.50
CA GLU A 142 20.35 -8.27 -22.39
C GLU A 142 20.65 -7.43 -21.14
N SER A 143 21.24 -6.25 -21.30
CA SER A 143 21.46 -5.29 -20.20
C SER A 143 20.15 -4.84 -19.57
N LEU A 144 19.12 -4.54 -20.36
CA LEU A 144 17.80 -4.20 -19.84
C LEU A 144 17.17 -5.39 -19.11
N GLN A 145 17.26 -6.60 -19.66
CA GLN A 145 16.76 -7.81 -18.99
C GLN A 145 17.39 -8.01 -17.61
N LYS A 146 18.71 -7.79 -17.51
CA LYS A 146 19.45 -7.85 -16.25
C LYS A 146 18.95 -6.79 -15.27
N TRP A 147 18.81 -5.54 -15.72
CA TRP A 147 18.31 -4.45 -14.88
C TRP A 147 16.90 -4.71 -14.34
N PHE A 148 15.94 -5.13 -15.20
CA PHE A 148 14.59 -5.47 -14.76
C PHE A 148 14.59 -6.64 -13.77
N SER A 149 15.46 -7.64 -13.98
CA SER A 149 15.61 -8.77 -13.06
C SER A 149 16.15 -8.33 -11.70
N GLU A 150 17.09 -7.39 -11.67
CA GLU A 150 17.64 -6.81 -10.44
C GLU A 150 16.62 -5.93 -9.72
N LYS A 151 15.91 -5.06 -10.44
CA LYS A 151 14.80 -4.27 -9.90
C LYS A 151 13.73 -5.16 -9.28
N SER A 152 13.30 -6.21 -9.98
CA SER A 152 12.34 -7.19 -9.47
C SER A 152 12.80 -7.87 -8.18
N ARG A 153 14.10 -8.18 -8.05
CA ARG A 153 14.67 -8.70 -6.80
C ARG A 153 14.67 -7.67 -5.68
N ALA A 154 15.01 -6.41 -5.98
CA ALA A 154 15.00 -5.32 -5.00
C ALA A 154 13.59 -5.02 -4.50
N ASP A 155 12.60 -4.95 -5.40
CA ASP A 155 11.19 -4.71 -5.06
C ASP A 155 10.63 -5.85 -4.17
N ARG A 156 10.95 -7.11 -4.50
CA ARG A 156 10.61 -8.26 -3.64
C ARG A 156 11.24 -8.19 -2.26
N LYS A 157 12.52 -7.83 -2.19
CA LYS A 157 13.22 -7.68 -0.91
C LYS A 157 12.52 -6.61 -0.06
N LYS A 158 12.21 -5.45 -0.64
CA LYS A 158 11.47 -4.37 0.03
C LYS A 158 10.11 -4.86 0.57
N TRP A 159 9.37 -5.61 -0.23
CA TRP A 159 8.08 -6.17 0.20
C TRP A 159 8.23 -7.20 1.33
N ASN A 160 9.20 -8.11 1.22
CA ASN A 160 9.51 -9.09 2.26
C ASN A 160 9.96 -8.43 3.56
N ASP A 161 10.79 -7.40 3.49
CA ASP A 161 11.26 -6.63 4.64
C ASP A 161 10.05 -5.97 5.36
N LEU A 162 9.11 -5.39 4.61
CA LEU A 162 7.89 -4.79 5.15
C LEU A 162 7.00 -5.82 5.88
N ILE A 163 6.81 -7.01 5.32
CA ILE A 163 5.95 -8.03 5.95
C ILE A 163 6.65 -8.78 7.08
N SER A 164 7.98 -8.86 7.03
CA SER A 164 8.79 -9.53 8.04
C SER A 164 9.08 -8.64 9.26
N SER A 165 8.98 -7.32 9.12
CA SER A 165 9.12 -6.39 10.23
C SER A 165 7.86 -6.37 11.11
N ASP A 166 8.07 -6.40 12.42
CA ASP A 166 6.99 -6.29 13.41
C ASP A 166 6.55 -4.82 13.64
N ASP A 167 7.33 -3.86 13.15
CA ASP A 167 7.07 -2.40 13.27
C ASP A 167 6.33 -1.81 12.06
N THR A 168 6.12 -2.60 11.00
CA THR A 168 5.41 -2.13 9.81
C THR A 168 3.94 -1.88 10.11
N THR A 169 3.44 -0.70 9.73
CA THR A 169 2.01 -0.38 9.81
C THR A 169 1.27 -0.81 8.54
N TYR A 170 -0.04 -1.00 8.65
CA TYR A 170 -0.89 -1.26 7.49
C TYR A 170 -0.76 -0.14 6.45
N LEU A 171 -0.70 1.12 6.90
CA LEU A 171 -0.58 2.27 6.00
C LEU A 171 0.76 2.25 5.24
N GLN A 172 1.87 1.91 5.90
CA GLN A 172 3.18 1.78 5.25
C GLN A 172 3.17 0.72 4.15
N LEU A 173 2.52 -0.43 4.39
CA LEU A 173 2.37 -1.48 3.37
C LEU A 173 1.51 -1.01 2.18
N VAL A 174 0.39 -0.34 2.44
CA VAL A 174 -0.48 0.17 1.36
C VAL A 174 0.24 1.24 0.55
N LYS A 175 0.99 2.14 1.20
CA LYS A 175 1.78 3.17 0.54
C LYS A 175 2.85 2.58 -0.37
N SER A 176 3.55 1.53 0.08
CA SER A 176 4.57 0.88 -0.76
C SER A 176 3.96 0.34 -2.06
N MET A 177 2.76 -0.24 -2.01
CA MET A 177 2.07 -0.79 -3.19
C MET A 177 1.52 0.26 -4.16
N ARG A 178 1.37 1.52 -3.72
CA ARG A 178 0.91 2.62 -4.56
C ARG A 178 2.00 3.21 -5.44
N ASN A 179 3.28 2.99 -5.13
CA ASN A 179 4.38 3.63 -5.85
C ASN A 179 5.20 2.70 -6.75
N ASP A 180 4.84 1.42 -6.88
CA ASP A 180 5.62 0.49 -7.72
C ASP A 180 5.33 0.71 -9.23
N ARG A 181 6.16 1.52 -9.89
CA ARG A 181 6.15 1.69 -11.36
C ARG A 181 7.25 0.82 -11.99
N THR A 182 6.93 0.19 -13.11
CA THR A 182 7.86 -0.75 -13.77
C THR A 182 9.05 -0.03 -14.42
N ASP A 183 8.85 1.17 -14.95
CA ASP A 183 9.89 2.02 -15.55
C ASP A 183 10.56 2.97 -14.54
N GLU A 184 10.25 2.89 -13.25
CA GLU A 184 10.92 3.70 -12.22
C GLU A 184 12.41 3.35 -12.17
N GLY A 185 13.26 4.37 -12.33
CA GLY A 185 14.72 4.20 -12.40
C GLY A 185 15.27 3.71 -13.74
N LEU A 186 14.43 3.57 -14.77
CA LEU A 186 14.85 3.11 -16.10
C LEU A 186 15.67 4.18 -16.85
N ASP A 187 15.38 5.45 -16.64
CA ASP A 187 15.97 6.59 -17.35
C ASP A 187 17.52 6.56 -17.36
N PRO A 188 18.22 6.49 -16.22
CA PRO A 188 19.69 6.45 -16.22
C PRO A 188 20.25 5.21 -16.94
N VAL A 189 19.53 4.10 -16.96
CA VAL A 189 19.94 2.88 -17.67
C VAL A 189 19.86 3.10 -19.18
N MET A 190 18.73 3.62 -19.66
CA MET A 190 18.55 3.94 -21.07
C MET A 190 19.55 5.00 -21.54
N GLU A 191 19.81 6.03 -20.71
CA GLU A 191 20.81 7.04 -21.02
C GLU A 191 22.24 6.48 -21.15
N GLY A 192 22.58 5.42 -20.40
CA GLY A 192 23.86 4.73 -20.52
C GLY A 192 23.92 3.77 -21.73
N LEU A 193 22.77 3.28 -22.21
CA LEU A 193 22.70 2.35 -23.35
C LEU A 193 22.61 3.08 -24.69
N LEU A 194 21.94 4.22 -24.75
CA LEU A 194 21.69 4.96 -25.98
C LEU A 194 22.83 5.94 -26.29
N THR A 195 23.05 6.21 -27.57
CA THR A 195 24.06 7.20 -28.02
C THR A 195 23.55 8.02 -29.19
N GLY A 196 24.14 9.20 -29.37
CA GLY A 196 23.86 10.07 -30.52
C GLY A 196 22.36 10.42 -30.65
N PRO A 197 21.77 10.33 -31.85
CA PRO A 197 20.37 10.71 -32.07
C PRO A 197 19.34 9.94 -31.23
N GLN A 198 19.60 8.68 -30.89
CA GLN A 198 18.68 7.86 -30.09
C GLN A 198 18.58 8.38 -28.65
N LEU A 199 19.72 8.80 -28.07
CA LEU A 199 19.77 9.36 -26.74
C LEU A 199 19.02 10.70 -26.66
N GLU A 200 19.21 11.56 -27.66
CA GLU A 200 18.51 12.84 -27.74
C GLU A 200 16.99 12.65 -27.88
N ALA A 201 16.57 11.71 -28.73
CA ALA A 201 15.15 11.37 -28.88
C ALA A 201 14.56 10.81 -27.58
N PHE A 202 15.27 9.91 -26.90
CA PHE A 202 14.85 9.36 -25.61
C PHE A 202 14.69 10.46 -24.55
N LYS A 203 15.67 11.36 -24.43
CA LYS A 203 15.62 12.47 -23.46
C LYS A 203 14.48 13.44 -23.73
N ALA A 204 14.26 13.81 -25.00
CA ALA A 204 13.17 14.69 -25.39
C ALA A 204 11.81 14.08 -25.05
N GLU A 205 11.62 12.80 -25.38
CA GLU A 205 10.38 12.09 -25.10
C GLU A 205 10.15 11.89 -23.60
N ARG A 206 11.18 11.50 -22.84
CA ARG A 206 11.06 11.36 -21.38
C ARG A 206 10.73 12.69 -20.70
N LEU A 207 11.29 13.80 -21.18
CA LEU A 207 10.94 15.13 -20.68
C LEU A 207 9.47 15.46 -20.96
N GLU A 208 8.97 15.15 -22.15
CA GLU A 208 7.56 15.34 -22.51
C GLU A 208 6.64 14.47 -21.66
N GLU A 209 6.91 13.18 -21.55
CA GLU A 209 6.11 12.25 -20.73
C GLU A 209 6.11 12.66 -19.25
N ARG A 210 7.26 13.04 -18.69
CA ARG A 210 7.35 13.55 -17.31
C ARG A 210 6.55 14.84 -17.16
N SER A 211 6.66 15.76 -18.11
CA SER A 211 5.87 17.01 -18.12
C SER A 211 4.37 16.71 -18.08
N GLN A 212 3.88 15.84 -18.97
CA GLN A 212 2.47 15.44 -19.00
C GLN A 212 2.02 14.79 -17.69
N ARG A 213 2.84 13.91 -17.09
CA ARG A 213 2.53 13.27 -15.81
C ARG A 213 2.47 14.27 -14.67
N VAL A 214 3.41 15.20 -14.62
CA VAL A 214 3.44 16.27 -13.61
C VAL A 214 2.22 17.18 -13.75
N GLN A 215 1.86 17.58 -14.98
CA GLN A 215 0.65 18.37 -15.25
C GLN A 215 -0.61 17.62 -14.81
N GLN A 216 -0.80 16.37 -15.24
CA GLN A 216 -1.95 15.56 -14.85
C GLN A 216 -2.07 15.37 -13.34
N TYR A 217 -0.94 15.13 -12.66
CA TYR A 217 -0.89 15.03 -11.21
C TYR A 217 -1.35 16.35 -10.57
N ALA A 218 -0.75 17.46 -10.97
CA ALA A 218 -1.05 18.77 -10.41
C ALA A 218 -2.50 19.17 -10.66
N ASP A 219 -3.00 19.01 -11.89
CA ASP A 219 -4.39 19.28 -12.27
C ASP A 219 -5.38 18.50 -11.42
N MET A 220 -5.14 17.19 -11.25
CA MET A 220 -6.01 16.35 -10.42
C MET A 220 -6.05 16.85 -8.97
N GLN A 221 -4.90 17.20 -8.39
CA GLN A 221 -4.84 17.72 -7.01
C GLN A 221 -5.55 19.07 -6.89
N VAL A 222 -5.26 19.99 -7.82
CA VAL A 222 -5.86 21.33 -7.87
C VAL A 222 -7.38 21.23 -8.03
N GLN A 223 -7.86 20.40 -8.97
CA GLN A 223 -9.30 20.19 -9.17
C GLN A 223 -9.97 19.64 -7.92
N ARG A 224 -9.33 18.70 -7.21
CA ARG A 224 -9.86 18.15 -5.96
C ARG A 224 -10.04 19.23 -4.89
N ILE A 225 -9.08 20.14 -4.75
CA ILE A 225 -9.17 21.26 -3.81
C ILE A 225 -10.17 22.32 -4.30
N ASN A 226 -10.14 22.68 -5.58
CA ASN A 226 -11.01 23.69 -6.17
C ASN A 226 -12.50 23.32 -6.03
N ASN A 227 -12.85 22.05 -6.22
CA ASN A 227 -14.21 21.54 -6.03
C ASN A 227 -14.73 21.72 -4.59
N LEU A 228 -13.84 21.88 -3.60
CA LEU A 228 -14.20 22.06 -2.19
C LEU A 228 -14.28 23.53 -1.80
N VAL A 229 -13.28 24.32 -2.18
CA VAL A 229 -13.09 25.68 -1.63
C VAL A 229 -13.30 26.80 -2.63
N GLN A 230 -13.50 26.48 -3.93
CA GLN A 230 -13.62 27.42 -5.03
C GLN A 230 -12.45 28.41 -5.05
N LEU A 231 -11.35 27.96 -5.63
CA LEU A 231 -10.14 28.75 -5.82
C LEU A 231 -10.39 29.82 -6.88
N ASP A 232 -9.84 31.01 -6.65
CA ASP A 232 -9.74 32.01 -7.73
C ASP A 232 -8.59 31.66 -8.70
N PRO A 233 -8.49 32.33 -9.87
CA PRO A 233 -7.46 32.00 -10.86
C PRO A 233 -6.03 32.11 -10.31
N ALA A 234 -5.73 33.13 -9.50
CA ALA A 234 -4.40 33.31 -8.93
C ALA A 234 -4.05 32.20 -7.92
N GLN A 235 -5.01 31.80 -7.09
CA GLN A 235 -4.84 30.66 -6.17
C GLN A 235 -4.69 29.34 -6.91
N THR A 236 -5.40 29.17 -8.03
CA THR A 236 -5.32 27.98 -8.88
C THR A 236 -3.92 27.82 -9.46
N ASP A 237 -3.35 28.89 -10.02
CA ASP A 237 -2.02 28.89 -10.61
C ASP A 237 -0.93 28.63 -9.55
N GLN A 238 -1.04 29.27 -8.37
CA GLN A 238 -0.13 29.05 -7.26
C GLN A 238 -0.18 27.61 -6.74
N LEU A 239 -1.38 27.07 -6.55
CA LEU A 239 -1.56 25.70 -6.09
C LEU A 239 -1.07 24.69 -7.12
N PHE A 240 -1.28 24.96 -8.41
CA PHE A 240 -0.76 24.12 -9.48
C PHE A 240 0.77 24.02 -9.42
N GLY A 241 1.47 25.14 -9.26
CA GLY A 241 2.93 25.14 -9.11
C GLY A 241 3.41 24.30 -7.93
N ILE A 242 2.74 24.42 -6.77
CA ILE A 242 3.04 23.62 -5.57
C ILE A 242 2.82 22.13 -5.83
N MET A 243 1.68 21.76 -6.42
CA MET A 243 1.34 20.35 -6.67
C MET A 243 2.21 19.73 -7.76
N ALA A 244 2.63 20.52 -8.74
CA ALA A 244 3.56 20.06 -9.75
C ALA A 244 4.93 19.73 -9.15
N GLN A 245 5.43 20.57 -8.24
CA GLN A 245 6.69 20.32 -7.53
C GLN A 245 6.64 19.10 -6.60
N SER A 246 5.47 18.79 -6.04
CA SER A 246 5.28 17.61 -5.18
C SER A 246 5.09 16.30 -5.95
N SER A 247 5.05 16.37 -7.29
CA SER A 247 4.98 15.16 -8.11
C SER A 247 6.28 14.37 -8.02
N PRO A 248 6.21 13.03 -7.86
CA PRO A 248 7.40 12.17 -7.91
C PRO A 248 8.17 12.26 -9.25
N ASP A 249 7.51 12.67 -10.32
CA ASP A 249 8.10 12.81 -11.65
C ASP A 249 8.72 14.20 -11.90
N TYR A 250 8.59 15.14 -10.95
CA TYR A 250 9.05 16.52 -11.13
C TYR A 250 10.56 16.61 -11.38
N ASP A 251 10.92 17.52 -12.28
CA ASP A 251 12.30 17.90 -12.59
C ASP A 251 12.37 19.41 -12.74
N ALA A 252 13.45 20.03 -12.26
CA ALA A 252 13.66 21.47 -12.47
C ALA A 252 13.80 21.85 -13.95
N SER A 253 14.12 20.89 -14.83
CA SER A 253 14.16 21.11 -16.28
C SER A 253 12.79 21.12 -16.96
N ILE A 254 11.72 20.67 -16.29
CA ILE A 254 10.35 20.71 -16.83
C ILE A 254 9.85 22.14 -16.81
N ARG A 255 9.48 22.65 -17.99
CA ARG A 255 8.76 23.92 -18.12
C ARG A 255 7.28 23.66 -17.96
N LEU A 256 6.72 24.07 -16.82
CA LEU A 256 5.29 23.98 -16.57
C LEU A 256 4.60 25.20 -17.21
N GLU A 257 3.67 24.94 -18.13
CA GLU A 257 2.76 25.96 -18.64
C GLU A 257 1.82 26.39 -17.49
N GLY A 258 1.61 27.70 -17.31
CA GLY A 258 0.70 28.25 -16.30
C GLY A 258 1.32 28.64 -14.95
N ALA A 259 2.60 28.31 -14.69
CA ALA A 259 3.27 28.73 -13.46
C ALA A 259 3.77 30.19 -13.54
N THR A 260 2.87 31.16 -13.65
CA THR A 260 3.20 32.59 -13.58
C THR A 260 3.01 33.11 -12.16
N GLY A 261 4.00 32.90 -11.30
CA GLY A 261 4.02 33.42 -9.94
C GLY A 261 5.23 32.94 -9.12
N GLU A 262 5.51 33.59 -7.99
CA GLU A 262 6.38 33.01 -6.96
C GLU A 262 5.73 31.71 -6.46
N ILE A 263 6.20 30.58 -6.99
CA ILE A 263 5.85 29.26 -6.48
C ILE A 263 6.46 29.18 -5.07
N ALA A 264 5.67 28.74 -4.09
CA ALA A 264 6.14 28.59 -2.71
C ALA A 264 7.49 27.84 -2.66
N PRO A 265 8.35 28.09 -1.67
CA PRO A 265 9.68 27.47 -1.59
C PRO A 265 9.59 25.95 -1.77
N ALA A 266 10.43 25.40 -2.65
CA ALA A 266 10.47 23.97 -3.02
C ALA A 266 10.68 22.98 -1.86
N ASN A 267 10.88 23.48 -0.63
CA ASN A 267 11.18 22.72 0.57
C ASN A 267 9.98 22.63 1.54
N LEU A 268 8.85 23.25 1.21
CA LEU A 268 7.63 23.15 2.02
C LEU A 268 6.85 21.90 1.66
N HIS A 269 6.40 21.17 2.68
CA HIS A 269 5.46 20.08 2.46
C HIS A 269 4.20 20.63 1.76
N PRO A 270 3.63 19.94 0.76
CA PRO A 270 2.54 20.50 -0.07
C PRO A 270 1.32 20.95 0.74
N ARG A 271 1.08 20.28 1.88
CA ARG A 271 0.05 20.66 2.85
C ARG A 271 0.30 22.02 3.51
N ASP A 272 1.54 22.32 3.88
CA ASP A 272 1.89 23.59 4.51
C ASP A 272 1.88 24.72 3.48
N ALA A 273 2.31 24.42 2.25
CA ALA A 273 2.20 25.33 1.13
C ALA A 273 0.73 25.64 0.78
N LEU A 274 -0.17 24.64 0.79
CA LEU A 274 -1.62 24.84 0.61
C LEU A 274 -2.19 25.85 1.61
N ARG A 275 -1.81 25.75 2.89
CA ARG A 275 -2.27 26.67 3.95
C ARG A 275 -1.89 28.13 3.68
N SER A 276 -0.80 28.38 2.96
CA SER A 276 -0.38 29.73 2.59
C SER A 276 -1.16 30.32 1.41
N VAL A 277 -1.77 29.47 0.56
CA VAL A 277 -2.55 29.87 -0.63
C VAL A 277 -4.01 30.12 -0.30
N LEU A 278 -4.59 29.33 0.62
CA LEU A 278 -6.00 29.43 0.97
C LEU A 278 -6.28 30.65 1.87
N ARG A 279 -7.38 31.36 1.58
CA ARG A 279 -7.94 32.36 2.50
C ARG A 279 -8.46 31.68 3.79
N PRO A 280 -8.59 32.40 4.91
CA PRO A 280 -9.05 31.80 6.17
C PRO A 280 -10.40 31.07 6.07
N ASP A 281 -11.35 31.58 5.27
CA ASP A 281 -12.65 30.95 5.05
C ASP A 281 -12.55 29.68 4.19
N GLN A 282 -11.67 29.67 3.19
CA GLN A 282 -11.38 28.50 2.35
C GLN A 282 -10.64 27.42 3.13
N LEU A 283 -9.67 27.82 3.97
CA LEU A 283 -8.95 26.90 4.84
C LEU A 283 -9.91 26.22 5.82
N ALA A 284 -10.83 26.98 6.44
CA ALA A 284 -11.84 26.41 7.30
C ALA A 284 -12.76 25.42 6.56
N LYS A 285 -13.16 25.71 5.32
CA LYS A 285 -13.93 24.76 4.48
C LYS A 285 -13.14 23.49 4.17
N TYR A 286 -11.86 23.64 3.84
CA TYR A 286 -10.97 22.52 3.56
C TYR A 286 -10.80 21.62 4.79
N GLU A 287 -10.49 22.20 5.95
CA GLU A 287 -10.32 21.45 7.20
C GLU A 287 -11.63 20.79 7.64
N ALA A 288 -12.77 21.48 7.52
CA ALA A 288 -14.08 20.89 7.80
C ALA A 288 -14.44 19.74 6.83
N ALA A 289 -14.09 19.85 5.55
CA ALA A 289 -14.28 18.78 4.58
C ALA A 289 -13.39 17.57 4.91
N ARG A 290 -12.14 17.82 5.30
CA ARG A 290 -11.19 16.78 5.74
C ARG A 290 -11.69 16.06 7.00
N GLU A 291 -12.13 16.80 8.01
CA GLU A 291 -12.70 16.20 9.23
C GLU A 291 -13.97 15.41 8.92
N ARG A 292 -14.85 15.93 8.06
CA ARG A 292 -16.05 15.21 7.61
C ARG A 292 -15.68 13.90 6.93
N ARG A 293 -14.72 13.91 6.01
CA ARG A 293 -14.23 12.71 5.32
C ARG A 293 -13.59 11.72 6.28
N LEU A 294 -12.79 12.19 7.23
CA LEU A 294 -12.22 11.35 8.27
C LEU A 294 -13.32 10.69 9.11
N MET A 295 -14.36 11.44 9.49
CA MET A 295 -15.51 10.91 10.21
C MET A 295 -16.32 9.92 9.37
N GLU A 296 -16.61 10.23 8.09
CA GLU A 296 -17.31 9.34 7.16
C GLU A 296 -16.53 8.03 6.98
N ALA A 297 -15.23 8.11 6.66
CA ALA A 297 -14.36 6.95 6.52
C ALA A 297 -14.25 6.14 7.82
N SER A 298 -14.13 6.83 8.97
CA SER A 298 -14.15 6.17 10.27
C SER A 298 -15.49 5.46 10.54
N GLN A 299 -16.62 6.10 10.23
CA GLN A 299 -17.94 5.48 10.38
C GLN A 299 -18.12 4.27 9.46
N GLU A 300 -17.71 4.37 8.19
CA GLU A 300 -17.77 3.26 7.24
C GLU A 300 -16.90 2.09 7.68
N MET A 301 -15.67 2.36 8.12
CA MET A 301 -14.77 1.32 8.65
C MET A 301 -15.31 0.72 9.95
N ASN A 302 -15.86 1.54 10.85
CA ASN A 302 -16.47 1.07 12.09
C ASN A 302 -17.70 0.18 11.85
N LYS A 303 -18.49 0.43 10.78
CA LYS A 303 -19.56 -0.50 10.36
C LYS A 303 -19.03 -1.88 9.98
N LEU A 304 -17.78 -1.96 9.53
CA LEU A 304 -17.06 -3.21 9.25
C LEU A 304 -16.35 -3.76 10.50
N GLY A 305 -16.47 -3.09 11.66
CA GLY A 305 -15.78 -3.44 12.90
C GLY A 305 -14.30 -3.03 12.92
N VAL A 306 -13.85 -2.15 12.02
CA VAL A 306 -12.45 -1.79 11.85
C VAL A 306 -12.22 -0.31 12.15
N GLU A 307 -11.15 0.01 12.89
CA GLU A 307 -10.71 1.40 13.10
C GLU A 307 -9.72 1.82 12.02
N LEU A 308 -9.87 3.06 11.59
CA LEU A 308 -8.99 3.70 10.61
C LEU A 308 -7.59 3.92 11.21
N PRO A 309 -6.50 3.80 10.43
CA PRO A 309 -5.15 4.12 10.91
C PRO A 309 -5.05 5.55 11.44
N ALA A 310 -4.26 5.75 12.49
CA ALA A 310 -4.13 7.04 13.18
C ALA A 310 -3.54 8.16 12.29
N ASP A 311 -2.76 7.79 11.28
CA ASP A 311 -2.08 8.65 10.32
C ASP A 311 -2.76 8.69 8.95
N TRP A 312 -4.02 8.23 8.85
CA TRP A 312 -4.77 8.29 7.61
C TRP A 312 -5.05 9.73 7.18
N ASP A 313 -4.69 10.06 5.94
CA ASP A 313 -5.08 11.31 5.28
C ASP A 313 -5.49 11.04 3.84
N GLU A 314 -6.76 11.29 3.52
CA GLU A 314 -7.27 11.12 2.16
C GLU A 314 -6.60 12.11 1.18
N PHE A 315 -6.15 13.26 1.67
CA PHE A 315 -5.58 14.36 0.89
C PHE A 315 -4.05 14.35 0.88
N GLU A 316 -3.43 13.24 1.23
CA GLU A 316 -1.98 13.11 1.20
C GLU A 316 -1.42 13.32 -0.22
N PHE A 317 -0.47 14.24 -0.32
CA PHE A 317 0.13 14.70 -1.57
C PHE A 317 1.48 14.00 -1.77
N GLY A 318 1.53 12.94 -2.58
CA GLY A 318 2.78 12.27 -2.92
C GLY A 318 3.43 11.49 -1.75
N PRO A 319 4.57 10.82 -2.00
CA PRO A 319 5.29 10.01 -1.00
C PRO A 319 5.89 10.79 0.16
#